data_AF-A0A960UB65-F1
#
_entry.id   AF-A0A960UB65-F1
#
_cell.length_a   1.000
_cell.length_b   1.000
_cell.length_c   1.000
_cell.angle_alpha   90.00
_cell.angle_beta   90.00
_cell.angle_gamma   90.00
#
_symmetry.space_group_name_H-M   'P 1'
#
loop_
_entity.id
_entity.type
_entity.pdbx_description
1 polymer ?
#
loop_
_entity_poly.entity_id
_entity_poly.type
_entity_poly.pdbx_seq_one_letter_code
_entity_poly.pdbx_strand_id
1 'polypeptide(L)'
;MKLVRENLKAYLTNGGKIPEKVTPKFLTQNHSGFLNKEYNNRPELTNQEFQFLRRIIALKPETLAQVYTADINILIYICEKLSDLNLNAIRELEDCIKEFDSDMDMLLGGSDSLIEKYYMSLDLLNSGISEVPREDFLPLTETISGSINNFLQTYKSLFVSEFKNASPNLITFQELSAKLSKELKSGESPSSTTAGTGSNRSNITIGLDAAAIKKELENSASKILNYAGIEIERVKEYSSLVLKMKSLKNPLDPDPDARKIRRNLTKTYWEAYEKSFLKYLQSNKKVPRPIEMMLKFGYFDETLLEDEQLIFLHQQVEKKDTYRDNLVMTFDGTDWLEKIYRKEFTTSLDELGQTFFDKVKADNRNSQYKKESDLPPDVDNGEARLKYEINSMYISNVRLTTGSPASHLPILTKYHIIYPLEKCIVDSKMLIDTLKAIMAIDYTAFYREVIYNEPDL
;
A
#
# COMPACT_ATOMS: atom_id res chain seq x y z
N MET A 1 7.19 0.22 -10.50
CA MET A 1 8.31 0.89 -9.80
C MET A 1 9.69 0.51 -10.32
N LYS A 2 9.92 -0.77 -10.66
CA LYS A 2 11.19 -1.25 -11.24
C LYS A 2 11.59 -0.48 -12.52
N LEU A 3 10.64 -0.28 -13.42
CA LEU A 3 10.83 0.42 -14.71
C LEU A 3 11.28 1.89 -14.58
N VAL A 4 10.78 2.65 -13.59
CA VAL A 4 11.15 4.07 -13.42
C VAL A 4 12.60 4.21 -12.97
N ARG A 5 13.04 3.37 -12.02
CA ARG A 5 14.44 3.36 -11.55
C ARG A 5 15.40 2.88 -12.62
N GLU A 6 15.00 1.89 -13.41
CA GLU A 6 15.77 1.37 -14.54
C GLU A 6 15.90 2.42 -15.66
N ASN A 7 14.80 3.08 -16.03
CA ASN A 7 14.82 4.17 -17.02
C ASN A 7 15.67 5.35 -16.54
N LEU A 8 15.55 5.75 -15.27
CA LEU A 8 16.36 6.82 -14.69
C LEU A 8 17.85 6.46 -14.71
N LYS A 9 18.19 5.23 -14.34
CA LYS A 9 19.56 4.73 -14.39
C LYS A 9 20.10 4.73 -15.81
N ALA A 10 19.34 4.21 -16.78
CA ALA A 10 19.73 4.20 -18.19
C ALA A 10 19.96 5.63 -18.73
N TYR A 11 19.01 6.53 -18.46
CA TYR A 11 19.08 7.93 -18.88
C TYR A 11 20.36 8.62 -18.38
N LEU A 12 20.67 8.48 -17.09
CA LEU A 12 21.88 9.08 -16.50
C LEU A 12 23.17 8.41 -16.99
N THR A 13 23.17 7.08 -17.16
CA THR A 13 24.35 6.32 -17.62
C THR A 13 24.70 6.65 -19.08
N ASN A 14 23.69 6.94 -19.91
CA ASN A 14 23.87 7.29 -21.32
C ASN A 14 24.11 8.79 -21.56
N GLY A 15 24.41 9.56 -20.49
CA GLY A 15 24.77 10.98 -20.59
C GLY A 15 23.58 11.96 -20.58
N GLY A 16 22.36 11.47 -20.35
CA GLY A 16 21.19 12.31 -20.13
C GLY A 16 21.33 13.12 -18.85
N LYS A 17 20.99 14.40 -18.90
CA LYS A 17 20.99 15.30 -17.74
C LYS A 17 19.55 15.68 -17.39
N ILE A 18 19.22 15.57 -16.10
CA ILE A 18 17.95 16.08 -15.59
C ILE A 18 18.15 17.56 -15.31
N PRO A 19 17.38 18.46 -15.94
CA PRO A 19 17.49 19.89 -15.69
C PRO A 19 17.11 20.19 -14.22
N GLU A 20 17.75 21.20 -13.62
CA GLU A 20 17.39 21.68 -12.27
C GLU A 20 15.92 22.10 -12.19
N LYS A 21 15.38 22.61 -13.30
CA LYS A 21 13.95 22.88 -13.50
C LYS A 21 13.43 22.11 -14.69
N VAL A 22 12.54 21.15 -14.42
CA VAL A 22 11.85 20.39 -15.48
C VAL A 22 10.80 21.30 -16.11
N THR A 23 10.85 21.45 -17.44
CA THR A 23 9.90 22.27 -18.19
C THR A 23 8.99 21.39 -19.05
N PRO A 24 7.81 21.89 -19.48
CA PRO A 24 6.97 21.17 -20.45
C PRO A 24 7.72 20.74 -21.71
N LYS A 25 8.70 21.53 -22.17
CA LYS A 25 9.56 21.18 -23.31
C LYS A 25 10.40 19.92 -23.05
N PHE A 26 10.82 19.70 -21.82
CA PHE A 26 11.57 18.50 -21.45
C PHE A 26 10.69 17.25 -21.58
N LEU A 27 9.40 17.34 -21.26
CA LEU A 27 8.44 16.22 -21.38
C LEU A 27 8.14 15.84 -22.83
N THR A 28 8.18 16.79 -23.76
CA THR A 28 7.86 16.57 -25.18
C THR A 28 9.09 16.32 -26.06
N GLN A 29 10.29 16.43 -25.50
CA GLN A 29 11.54 16.11 -26.19
C GLN A 29 11.73 14.59 -26.36
N ASN A 30 12.35 14.20 -27.47
CA ASN A 30 12.69 12.82 -27.71
C ASN A 30 13.95 12.43 -26.93
N HIS A 31 13.78 11.57 -25.92
CA HIS A 31 14.87 11.05 -25.07
C HIS A 31 15.24 9.59 -25.38
N SER A 32 14.74 9.02 -26.49
CA SER A 32 14.97 7.62 -26.92
C SER A 32 16.43 7.17 -26.81
N GLY A 33 17.35 7.97 -27.36
CA GLY A 33 18.78 7.66 -27.38
C GLY A 33 19.41 7.58 -26.00
N PHE A 34 18.85 8.27 -24.99
CA PHE A 34 19.31 8.17 -23.61
C PHE A 34 18.61 7.04 -22.85
N LEU A 35 17.38 6.70 -23.23
CA LEU A 35 16.57 5.66 -22.59
C LEU A 35 16.80 4.26 -23.16
N ASN A 36 17.61 4.12 -24.22
CA ASN A 36 17.72 2.89 -25.02
C ASN A 36 16.34 2.36 -25.44
N LYS A 37 15.44 3.27 -25.82
CA LYS A 37 14.09 2.95 -26.27
C LYS A 37 13.92 3.31 -27.73
N GLU A 38 13.49 2.37 -28.54
CA GLU A 38 13.04 2.64 -29.89
C GLU A 38 11.52 2.78 -29.88
N TYR A 39 11.02 3.95 -30.28
CA TYR A 39 9.58 4.24 -30.37
C TYR A 39 9.03 4.02 -31.79
N ASN A 40 9.90 3.63 -32.73
CA ASN A 40 9.57 3.47 -34.14
C ASN A 40 9.52 1.98 -34.50
N ASN A 41 8.55 1.23 -33.97
CA ASN A 41 8.10 0.04 -34.70
C ASN A 41 7.04 0.49 -35.69
N ARG A 42 7.48 1.05 -36.83
CA ARG A 42 6.58 1.04 -37.98
C ARG A 42 6.49 -0.43 -38.40
N PRO A 43 5.30 -1.04 -38.43
CA PRO A 43 5.18 -2.36 -39.03
C PRO A 43 5.73 -2.28 -40.46
N GLU A 44 6.79 -3.04 -40.76
CA GLU A 44 7.41 -3.08 -42.08
C GLU A 44 6.54 -3.90 -43.04
N LEU A 45 5.30 -3.44 -43.28
CA LEU A 45 4.45 -3.95 -44.37
C LEU A 45 5.12 -3.79 -45.74
N THR A 46 6.15 -2.94 -45.84
CA THR A 46 7.00 -2.77 -47.02
C THR A 46 8.07 -3.85 -47.15
N ASN A 47 7.67 -5.11 -47.14
CA ASN A 47 8.55 -6.19 -47.59
C ASN A 47 8.60 -6.18 -49.14
N GLN A 48 9.75 -6.54 -49.73
CA GLN A 48 9.92 -6.71 -51.18
C GLN A 48 8.84 -7.63 -51.78
N GLU A 49 8.41 -8.63 -51.02
CA GLU A 49 7.35 -9.56 -51.38
C GLU A 49 5.98 -8.89 -51.56
N PHE A 50 5.59 -7.97 -50.67
CA PHE A 50 4.35 -7.20 -50.80
C PHE A 50 4.37 -6.32 -52.05
N GLN A 51 5.49 -5.63 -52.30
CA GLN A 51 5.63 -4.79 -53.50
C GLN A 51 5.58 -5.61 -54.78
N PHE A 52 6.19 -6.80 -54.78
CA PHE A 52 6.17 -7.72 -55.90
C PHE A 52 4.75 -8.22 -56.21
N LEU A 53 4.03 -8.73 -55.19
CA LEU A 53 2.66 -9.20 -55.36
C LEU A 53 1.72 -8.08 -55.78
N ARG A 54 1.85 -6.87 -55.20
CA ARG A 54 1.09 -5.69 -55.63
C ARG A 54 1.31 -5.36 -57.10
N ARG A 55 2.55 -5.46 -57.59
CA ARG A 55 2.87 -5.23 -59.01
C ARG A 55 2.28 -6.30 -59.93
N ILE A 56 2.30 -7.57 -59.51
CA ILE A 56 1.67 -8.67 -60.27
C ILE A 56 0.16 -8.45 -60.37
N ILE A 57 -0.52 -8.15 -59.26
CA ILE A 57 -1.98 -7.96 -59.24
C ILE A 57 -2.39 -6.72 -60.04
N ALA A 58 -1.51 -5.71 -60.15
CA ALA A 58 -1.75 -4.51 -60.93
C ALA A 58 -1.53 -4.69 -62.46
N LEU A 59 -1.10 -5.87 -62.92
CA LEU A 59 -0.99 -6.15 -64.36
C LEU A 59 -2.37 -6.14 -65.04
N LYS A 60 -2.37 -5.95 -66.36
CA LYS A 60 -3.61 -5.95 -67.15
C LYS A 60 -4.31 -7.30 -67.04
N PRO A 61 -5.65 -7.34 -66.91
CA PRO A 61 -6.42 -8.58 -66.81
C PRO A 61 -6.14 -9.56 -67.95
N GLU A 62 -5.92 -9.08 -69.18
CA GLU A 62 -5.60 -9.95 -70.33
C GLU A 62 -4.27 -10.70 -70.14
N THR A 63 -3.26 -10.03 -69.57
CA THR A 63 -1.94 -10.64 -69.29
C THR A 63 -2.05 -11.67 -68.18
N LEU A 64 -2.79 -11.35 -67.12
CA LEU A 64 -3.01 -12.28 -66.01
C LEU A 64 -3.77 -13.52 -66.45
N ALA A 65 -4.80 -13.37 -67.29
CA ALA A 65 -5.56 -14.48 -67.84
C ALA A 65 -4.67 -15.44 -68.65
N GLN A 66 -3.74 -14.92 -69.46
CA GLN A 66 -2.78 -15.75 -70.19
C GLN A 66 -1.84 -16.52 -69.25
N VAL A 67 -1.33 -15.86 -68.20
CA VAL A 67 -0.44 -16.49 -67.20
C VAL A 67 -1.17 -17.60 -66.43
N TYR A 68 -2.40 -17.36 -65.97
CA TYR A 68 -3.17 -18.35 -65.19
C TYR A 68 -3.68 -19.51 -66.04
N THR A 69 -3.94 -19.27 -67.34
CA THR A 69 -4.30 -20.35 -68.27
C THR A 69 -3.09 -21.24 -68.57
N ALA A 70 -1.87 -20.69 -68.56
CA ALA A 70 -0.65 -21.45 -68.75
C ALA A 70 -0.29 -22.31 -67.53
N ASP A 71 -0.43 -21.78 -66.31
CA ASP A 71 -0.26 -22.53 -65.07
C ASP A 71 -1.12 -21.95 -63.94
N ILE A 72 -2.14 -22.70 -63.53
CA ILE A 72 -3.06 -22.30 -62.45
C ILE A 72 -2.38 -22.27 -61.08
N ASN A 73 -1.27 -22.99 -60.89
CA ASN A 73 -0.54 -23.02 -59.61
C ASN A 73 0.06 -21.65 -59.27
N ILE A 74 0.34 -20.82 -60.28
CA ILE A 74 0.81 -19.43 -60.07
C ILE A 74 -0.25 -18.61 -59.34
N LEU A 75 -1.53 -18.75 -59.72
CA LEU A 75 -2.63 -18.06 -59.05
C LEU A 75 -2.81 -18.56 -57.62
N ILE A 76 -2.77 -19.89 -57.41
CA ILE A 76 -2.87 -20.50 -56.08
C ILE A 76 -1.77 -19.96 -55.16
N TYR A 77 -0.52 -19.97 -55.63
CA TYR A 77 0.62 -19.48 -54.86
C TYR A 77 0.52 -17.97 -54.54
N ILE A 78 0.06 -17.14 -55.49
CA ILE A 78 -0.20 -15.71 -55.23
C ILE A 78 -1.27 -15.54 -54.13
N CYS A 79 -2.36 -16.31 -54.20
CA CYS A 79 -3.42 -16.27 -53.18
C CYS A 79 -2.91 -16.71 -51.80
N GLU A 80 -2.13 -17.78 -51.73
CA GLU A 80 -1.49 -18.25 -50.48
C GLU A 80 -0.59 -17.16 -49.90
N LYS A 81 0.30 -16.56 -50.71
CA LYS A 81 1.20 -15.49 -50.25
C LYS A 81 0.48 -14.22 -49.82
N LEU A 82 -0.59 -13.83 -50.51
CA LEU A 82 -1.44 -12.72 -50.06
C LEU A 82 -2.14 -13.02 -48.74
N SER A 83 -2.59 -14.26 -48.56
CA SER A 83 -3.19 -14.71 -47.29
C SER A 83 -2.17 -14.65 -46.15
N ASP A 84 -0.95 -15.16 -46.36
CA ASP A 84 0.13 -15.09 -45.37
C ASP A 84 0.47 -13.66 -44.99
N LEU A 85 0.59 -12.75 -45.98
CA LEU A 85 0.86 -11.33 -45.72
C LEU A 85 -0.28 -10.66 -44.95
N ASN A 86 -1.54 -10.96 -45.27
CA ASN A 86 -2.69 -10.43 -44.53
C ASN A 86 -2.69 -10.93 -43.08
N LEU A 87 -2.44 -12.22 -42.85
CA LEU A 87 -2.37 -12.78 -41.49
C LEU A 87 -1.23 -12.17 -40.68
N ASN A 88 -0.06 -11.95 -41.30
CA ASN A 88 1.07 -11.29 -40.64
C ASN A 88 0.74 -9.83 -40.29
N ALA A 89 0.11 -9.09 -41.21
CA ALA A 89 -0.32 -7.72 -40.94
C ALA A 89 -1.35 -7.65 -39.81
N ILE A 90 -2.29 -8.60 -39.74
CA ILE A 90 -3.25 -8.69 -38.63
C ILE A 90 -2.54 -8.94 -37.31
N ARG A 91 -1.58 -9.87 -37.25
CA ARG A 91 -0.81 -10.17 -36.03
C ARG A 91 -0.01 -8.95 -35.56
N GLU A 92 0.69 -8.27 -36.46
CA GLU A 92 1.42 -7.05 -36.14
C GLU A 92 0.49 -5.97 -35.58
N LEU A 93 -0.71 -5.80 -36.17
CA LEU A 93 -1.72 -4.88 -35.65
C LEU A 93 -2.22 -5.29 -34.26
N GLU A 94 -2.49 -6.57 -34.03
CA GLU A 94 -2.90 -7.07 -32.71
C GLU A 94 -1.84 -6.81 -31.64
N ASP A 95 -0.56 -7.00 -31.96
CA ASP A 95 0.53 -6.76 -31.03
C ASP A 95 0.70 -5.25 -30.76
N CYS A 96 0.58 -4.40 -31.78
CA CYS A 96 0.53 -2.95 -31.59
C CYS A 96 -0.63 -2.51 -30.69
N ILE A 97 -1.82 -3.12 -30.84
CA ILE A 97 -2.99 -2.83 -30.00
C ILE A 97 -2.72 -3.25 -28.55
N LYS A 98 -2.15 -4.44 -28.31
CA LYS A 98 -1.80 -4.91 -26.96
C LYS A 98 -0.77 -4.00 -26.28
N GLU A 99 0.28 -3.60 -27.00
CA GLU A 99 1.28 -2.65 -26.49
C GLU A 99 0.64 -1.31 -26.14
N PHE A 100 -0.21 -0.80 -27.03
CA PHE A 100 -0.94 0.45 -26.80
C PHE A 100 -1.88 0.37 -25.58
N ASP A 101 -2.66 -0.70 -25.43
CA ASP A 101 -3.53 -0.90 -24.26
C ASP A 101 -2.70 -1.02 -22.97
N SER A 102 -1.58 -1.74 -23.00
CA SER A 102 -0.65 -1.84 -21.85
C SER A 102 -0.07 -0.49 -21.45
N ASP A 103 0.31 0.35 -22.41
CA ASP A 103 0.82 1.70 -22.15
C ASP A 103 -0.29 2.63 -21.62
N MET A 104 -1.51 2.51 -22.15
CA MET A 104 -2.69 3.21 -21.65
C MET A 104 -3.02 2.80 -20.21
N ASP A 105 -2.97 1.51 -19.88
CA ASP A 105 -3.15 1.01 -18.52
C ASP A 105 -2.04 1.47 -17.58
N MET A 106 -0.78 1.50 -18.04
CA MET A 106 0.32 2.03 -17.23
C MET A 106 0.12 3.53 -16.91
N LEU A 107 -0.36 4.30 -17.89
CA LEU A 107 -0.56 5.74 -17.73
C LEU A 107 -1.81 6.08 -16.92
N LEU A 108 -2.93 5.40 -17.20
CA LEU A 108 -4.29 5.76 -16.77
C LEU A 108 -5.05 4.63 -16.08
N GLY A 109 -4.56 3.39 -16.12
CA GLY A 109 -5.27 2.18 -15.70
C GLY A 109 -5.30 1.96 -14.18
N GLY A 110 -6.49 1.99 -13.58
CA GLY A 110 -6.69 1.64 -12.18
C GLY A 110 -5.91 2.48 -11.17
N SER A 111 -5.80 1.97 -9.94
CA SER A 111 -5.24 2.68 -8.78
C SER A 111 -3.70 2.75 -8.74
N ASP A 112 -3.00 2.00 -9.58
CA ASP A 112 -1.53 1.92 -9.60
C ASP A 112 -0.89 2.66 -10.79
N SER A 113 -1.71 3.35 -11.58
CA SER A 113 -1.30 4.10 -12.76
C SER A 113 -0.41 5.31 -12.45
N LEU A 114 0.28 5.83 -13.47
CA LEU A 114 1.09 7.04 -13.32
C LEU A 114 0.25 8.27 -12.96
N ILE A 115 -0.99 8.35 -13.43
CA ILE A 115 -1.87 9.49 -13.14
C ILE A 115 -2.17 9.63 -11.65
N GLU A 116 -2.31 8.53 -10.91
CA GLU A 116 -2.50 8.55 -9.45
C GLU A 116 -1.31 9.19 -8.72
N LYS A 117 -0.10 9.04 -9.26
CA LYS A 117 1.11 9.67 -8.70
C LYS A 117 1.20 11.16 -9.02
N TYR A 118 0.79 11.55 -10.23
CA TYR A 118 0.71 12.96 -10.58
C TYR A 118 -0.38 13.65 -9.78
N TYR A 119 -1.52 12.98 -9.56
CA TYR A 119 -2.58 13.43 -8.66
C TYR A 119 -2.08 13.59 -7.23
N MET A 120 -1.45 12.57 -6.64
CA MET A 120 -0.92 12.64 -5.29
C MET A 120 0.12 13.77 -5.15
N SER A 121 1.04 13.92 -6.10
CA SER A 121 2.02 15.03 -6.10
C SER A 121 1.35 16.40 -6.19
N LEU A 122 0.27 16.52 -6.97
CA LEU A 122 -0.50 17.75 -7.12
C LEU A 122 -1.34 18.06 -5.87
N ASP A 123 -1.88 17.04 -5.20
CA ASP A 123 -2.61 17.16 -3.95
C ASP A 123 -1.67 17.58 -2.80
N LEU A 124 -0.45 17.04 -2.75
CA LEU A 124 0.60 17.48 -1.83
C LEU A 124 1.04 18.95 -2.08
N LEU A 125 1.02 19.40 -3.33
CA LEU A 125 1.26 20.80 -3.67
C LEU A 125 0.09 21.70 -3.22
N ASN A 126 -1.13 21.21 -3.37
CA ASN A 126 -2.35 21.90 -2.94
C ASN A 126 -2.39 22.07 -1.41
N SER A 127 -2.04 21.02 -0.66
CA SER A 127 -2.00 21.01 0.81
C SER A 127 -0.83 21.81 1.41
N GLY A 128 0.12 22.27 0.58
CA GLY A 128 1.27 23.04 1.03
C GLY A 128 2.40 22.22 1.64
N ILE A 129 2.36 20.89 1.49
CA ILE A 129 3.37 19.95 1.99
C ILE A 129 4.56 19.84 1.01
N SER A 130 4.33 20.06 -0.28
CA SER A 130 5.37 19.95 -1.32
C SER A 130 6.43 21.04 -1.22
N GLU A 131 7.71 20.65 -1.25
CA GLU A 131 8.87 21.57 -1.35
C GLU A 131 9.06 22.13 -2.78
N VAL A 132 8.32 21.61 -3.77
CA VAL A 132 8.46 22.02 -5.17
C VAL A 132 7.68 23.33 -5.43
N PRO A 133 8.30 24.37 -6.02
CA PRO A 133 7.60 25.60 -6.36
C PRO A 133 6.39 25.38 -7.28
N ARG A 134 5.27 26.04 -6.97
CA ARG A 134 4.04 25.97 -7.78
C ARG A 134 4.26 26.37 -9.24
N GLU A 135 5.11 27.37 -9.45
CA GLU A 135 5.49 27.89 -10.78
C GLU A 135 6.21 26.86 -11.65
N ASP A 136 6.93 25.93 -11.02
CA ASP A 136 7.69 24.90 -11.73
C ASP A 136 6.82 23.65 -11.98
N PHE A 137 5.97 23.25 -11.02
CA PHE A 137 5.20 22.00 -11.12
C PHE A 137 3.87 22.12 -11.87
N LEU A 138 3.12 23.21 -11.71
CA LEU A 138 1.80 23.35 -12.32
C LEU A 138 1.81 23.28 -13.86
N PRO A 139 2.76 23.94 -14.57
CA PRO A 139 2.85 23.82 -16.03
C PRO A 139 3.07 22.38 -16.52
N LEU A 140 3.76 21.54 -15.72
CA LEU A 140 3.96 20.12 -16.03
C LEU A 140 2.64 19.36 -15.93
N THR A 141 1.86 19.61 -14.87
CA THR A 141 0.55 18.96 -14.70
C THR A 141 -0.46 19.38 -15.76
N GLU A 142 -0.48 20.66 -16.18
CA GLU A 142 -1.30 21.12 -17.31
C GLU A 142 -0.93 20.38 -18.61
N THR A 143 0.38 20.23 -18.87
CA THR A 143 0.88 19.55 -20.07
C THR A 143 0.51 18.06 -20.08
N ILE A 144 0.62 17.41 -18.93
CA ILE A 144 0.22 16.00 -18.76
C ILE A 144 -1.30 15.86 -18.95
N SER A 145 -2.10 16.72 -18.31
CA SER A 145 -3.56 16.74 -18.45
C SER A 145 -4.00 16.90 -19.91
N GLY A 146 -3.39 17.83 -20.65
CA GLY A 146 -3.64 18.02 -22.08
C GLY A 146 -3.25 16.79 -22.92
N SER A 147 -2.10 16.17 -22.61
CA SER A 147 -1.66 14.95 -23.31
C SER A 147 -2.61 13.78 -23.08
N ILE A 148 -3.12 13.61 -21.86
CA ILE A 148 -4.10 12.57 -21.51
C ILE A 148 -5.40 12.76 -22.28
N ASN A 149 -5.90 14.00 -22.39
CA ASN A 149 -7.10 14.28 -23.18
C ASN A 149 -6.90 13.92 -24.65
N ASN A 150 -5.74 14.22 -25.22
CA ASN A 150 -5.41 13.80 -26.58
C ASN A 150 -5.39 12.28 -26.71
N PHE A 151 -4.74 11.56 -25.79
CA PHE A 151 -4.71 10.09 -25.82
C PHE A 151 -6.11 9.46 -25.71
N LEU A 152 -6.96 9.95 -24.82
CA LEU A 152 -8.33 9.46 -24.68
C LEU A 152 -9.19 9.74 -25.93
N GLN A 153 -9.02 10.91 -26.56
CA GLN A 153 -9.69 11.22 -27.82
C GLN A 153 -9.21 10.32 -28.96
N THR A 154 -7.90 10.09 -29.05
CA THR A 154 -7.33 9.15 -30.03
C THR A 154 -7.82 7.73 -29.79
N TYR A 155 -7.83 7.26 -28.54
CA TYR A 155 -8.38 5.95 -28.15
C TYR A 155 -9.82 5.79 -28.63
N LYS A 156 -10.69 6.78 -28.30
CA LYS A 156 -12.09 6.78 -28.71
C LYS A 156 -12.26 6.79 -30.23
N SER A 157 -11.37 7.48 -30.96
CA SER A 157 -11.39 7.51 -32.43
C SER A 157 -10.99 6.18 -33.07
N LEU A 158 -10.04 5.46 -32.47
CA LEU A 158 -9.51 4.19 -33.00
C LEU A 158 -10.43 3.01 -32.69
N PHE A 159 -10.93 2.93 -31.45
CA PHE A 159 -11.70 1.77 -30.97
C PHE A 159 -13.21 2.00 -30.94
N VAL A 160 -13.67 3.24 -31.20
CA VAL A 160 -15.10 3.62 -31.14
C VAL A 160 -15.70 3.32 -29.76
N SER A 161 -14.86 3.30 -28.72
CA SER A 161 -15.25 3.02 -27.34
C SER A 161 -14.43 3.85 -26.37
N GLU A 162 -14.98 4.09 -25.18
CA GLU A 162 -14.25 4.77 -24.10
C GLU A 162 -13.29 3.82 -23.40
N PHE A 163 -12.18 4.37 -22.90
CA PHE A 163 -11.21 3.61 -22.12
C PHE A 163 -11.82 3.22 -20.77
N LYS A 164 -12.08 1.93 -20.57
CA LYS A 164 -12.90 1.43 -19.47
C LYS A 164 -12.19 1.40 -18.12
N ASN A 165 -10.87 1.26 -18.12
CA ASN A 165 -10.06 1.06 -16.90
C ASN A 165 -9.51 2.38 -16.34
N ALA A 166 -10.14 3.51 -16.62
CA ALA A 166 -9.63 4.81 -16.18
C ALA A 166 -9.48 4.89 -14.66
N SER A 167 -8.41 5.56 -14.21
CA SER A 167 -8.10 5.78 -12.80
C SER A 167 -9.24 6.54 -12.11
N PRO A 168 -9.53 6.21 -10.84
CA PRO A 168 -10.60 6.85 -10.09
C PRO A 168 -10.38 8.35 -9.90
N ASN A 169 -9.13 8.82 -9.84
CA ASN A 169 -8.79 10.23 -9.64
C ASN A 169 -8.45 10.97 -10.95
N LEU A 170 -8.66 10.36 -12.12
CA LEU A 170 -8.35 10.99 -13.41
C LEU A 170 -9.07 12.35 -13.57
N ILE A 171 -10.38 12.39 -13.36
CA ILE A 171 -11.18 13.62 -13.49
C ILE A 171 -10.73 14.64 -12.43
N THR A 172 -10.56 14.19 -11.19
CA THR A 172 -10.15 15.05 -10.07
C THR A 172 -8.77 15.66 -10.30
N PHE A 173 -7.82 14.92 -10.88
CA PHE A 173 -6.53 15.46 -11.28
C PHE A 173 -6.67 16.58 -12.32
N GLN A 174 -7.48 16.37 -13.36
CA GLN A 174 -7.67 17.35 -14.42
C GLN A 174 -8.31 18.63 -13.88
N GLU A 175 -9.33 18.51 -13.03
CA GLU A 175 -10.00 19.63 -12.37
C GLU A 175 -9.06 20.39 -11.43
N LEU A 176 -8.31 19.67 -10.58
CA LEU A 176 -7.38 20.26 -9.62
C LEU A 176 -6.22 20.99 -10.33
N SER A 177 -5.68 20.40 -11.39
CA SER A 177 -4.60 21.01 -12.19
C SER A 177 -5.07 22.30 -12.86
N ALA A 178 -6.28 22.30 -13.43
CA ALA A 178 -6.87 23.49 -14.04
C ALA A 178 -7.17 24.59 -13.00
N LYS A 179 -7.70 24.22 -11.84
CA LYS A 179 -8.00 25.14 -10.74
C LYS A 179 -6.73 25.83 -10.23
N LEU A 180 -5.72 25.08 -9.83
CA LEU A 180 -4.49 25.62 -9.26
C LEU A 180 -3.71 26.48 -10.24
N SER A 181 -3.72 26.10 -11.52
CA SER A 181 -3.05 26.88 -12.55
C SER A 181 -3.78 28.19 -12.85
N LYS A 182 -5.10 28.23 -12.68
CA LYS A 182 -5.89 29.46 -12.75
C LYS A 182 -5.60 30.39 -11.56
N GLU A 183 -5.52 29.84 -10.35
CA GLU A 183 -5.17 30.58 -9.13
C GLU A 183 -3.76 31.19 -9.22
N LEU A 184 -2.79 30.45 -9.77
CA LEU A 184 -1.44 30.96 -10.02
C LEU A 184 -1.45 32.15 -11.01
N LYS A 185 -2.28 32.07 -12.06
CA LYS A 185 -2.41 33.11 -13.09
C LYS A 185 -3.18 34.35 -12.60
N SER A 186 -4.08 34.21 -11.61
CA SER A 186 -4.84 35.32 -11.03
C SER A 186 -4.13 36.03 -9.87
N GLY A 187 -3.05 35.47 -9.33
CA GLY A 187 -2.27 36.07 -8.22
C GLY A 187 -2.97 35.99 -6.87
N GLU A 188 -3.98 35.12 -6.72
CA GLU A 188 -4.70 34.92 -5.45
C GLU A 188 -3.87 34.03 -4.50
N SER A 189 -3.60 34.54 -3.29
CA SER A 189 -3.07 33.72 -2.18
C SER A 189 -4.10 32.65 -1.78
N PRO A 190 -3.66 31.48 -1.27
CA PRO A 190 -4.49 30.28 -1.22
C PRO A 190 -5.77 30.53 -0.42
N SER A 191 -6.91 30.41 -1.11
CA SER A 191 -8.18 30.26 -0.43
C SER A 191 -8.20 28.88 0.22
N SER A 192 -8.31 28.86 1.54
CA SER A 192 -8.78 27.69 2.29
C SER A 192 -10.23 27.43 1.90
N THR A 193 -10.43 26.86 0.72
CA THR A 193 -11.74 26.44 0.24
C THR A 193 -11.81 24.94 0.26
N THR A 194 -12.35 24.45 1.38
CA THR A 194 -13.18 23.26 1.52
C THR A 194 -13.72 22.76 0.18
N ALA A 195 -13.15 21.67 -0.34
CA ALA A 195 -13.80 20.90 -1.39
C ALA A 195 -14.77 19.92 -0.73
N GLY A 196 -16.06 20.25 -0.81
CA GLY A 196 -17.12 19.27 -0.72
C GLY A 196 -17.17 18.48 -2.03
N THR A 197 -17.00 17.17 -1.94
CA THR A 197 -17.65 16.23 -2.85
C THR A 197 -18.81 15.61 -2.09
N GLY A 198 -20.01 15.73 -2.69
CA GLY A 198 -21.17 14.99 -2.24
C GLY A 198 -20.94 13.50 -2.44
N SER A 199 -20.65 12.81 -1.35
CA SER A 199 -21.23 11.50 -1.01
C SER A 199 -20.87 11.22 0.44
N ASN A 200 -21.86 11.38 1.32
CA ASN A 200 -21.86 10.94 2.73
C ASN A 200 -20.55 11.12 3.52
N ARG A 201 -20.09 12.38 3.67
CA ARG A 201 -19.32 12.74 4.86
C ARG A 201 -20.27 12.76 6.05
N SER A 202 -20.33 11.66 6.79
CA SER A 202 -20.79 11.69 8.18
C SER A 202 -19.97 12.77 8.91
N ASN A 203 -20.66 13.79 9.39
CA ASN A 203 -20.16 14.93 10.15
C ASN A 203 -18.92 14.58 11.00
N ILE A 204 -17.73 14.95 10.54
CA ILE A 204 -16.62 15.21 11.44
C ILE A 204 -16.89 16.60 11.98
N THR A 205 -17.38 16.64 13.22
CA THR A 205 -17.60 17.84 14.01
C THR A 205 -16.29 18.62 14.13
N ILE A 206 -16.05 19.54 13.20
CA ILE A 206 -15.02 20.59 13.30
C ILE A 206 -15.50 21.51 14.42
N GLY A 207 -15.08 21.21 15.65
CA GLY A 207 -15.53 21.94 16.82
C GLY A 207 -14.95 21.49 18.17
N LEU A 208 -13.94 20.61 18.21
CA LEU A 208 -13.24 20.23 19.44
C LEU A 208 -11.73 20.27 19.24
N ASP A 209 -11.17 21.45 19.53
CA ASP A 209 -10.02 21.65 20.40
C ASP A 209 -8.70 20.88 20.09
N ALA A 210 -8.18 21.01 18.87
CA ALA A 210 -6.86 20.51 18.47
C ALA A 210 -5.74 20.93 19.46
N ALA A 211 -5.83 22.15 20.00
CA ALA A 211 -4.91 22.64 21.02
C ALA A 211 -5.05 21.89 22.36
N ALA A 212 -6.28 21.54 22.78
CA ALA A 212 -6.49 20.75 23.98
C ALA A 212 -6.04 19.29 23.81
N ILE A 213 -6.25 18.68 22.64
CA ILE A 213 -5.74 17.34 22.33
C ILE A 213 -4.20 17.35 22.45
N LYS A 214 -3.53 18.35 21.86
CA LYS A 214 -2.07 18.48 21.95
C LYS A 214 -1.58 18.63 23.39
N LYS A 215 -2.30 19.42 24.20
CA LYS A 215 -2.02 19.59 25.63
C LYS A 215 -2.24 18.30 26.43
N GLU A 216 -3.28 17.53 26.12
CA GLU A 216 -3.55 16.24 26.74
C GLU A 216 -2.43 15.23 26.44
N LEU A 217 -1.93 15.24 25.20
CA LEU A 217 -0.88 14.35 24.70
C LEU A 217 0.55 14.84 24.99
N GLU A 218 0.73 16.00 25.61
CA GLU A 218 2.06 16.52 25.94
C GLU A 218 2.81 15.58 26.91
N ASN A 219 4.10 15.32 26.65
CA ASN A 219 4.95 14.41 27.41
C ASN A 219 4.39 12.98 27.48
N SER A 220 3.79 12.48 26.39
CA SER A 220 3.15 11.16 26.36
C SER A 220 4.12 10.01 26.67
N ALA A 221 5.35 10.06 26.14
CA ALA A 221 6.36 9.04 26.40
C ALA A 221 6.63 8.87 27.90
N SER A 222 6.80 9.98 28.62
CA SER A 222 7.03 9.97 30.07
C SER A 222 5.80 9.47 30.82
N LYS A 223 4.58 9.89 30.43
CA LYS A 223 3.33 9.43 31.02
C LYS A 223 3.17 7.91 30.89
N ILE A 224 3.43 7.36 29.71
CA ILE A 224 3.36 5.93 29.40
C ILE A 224 4.37 5.14 30.24
N LEU A 225 5.64 5.54 30.23
CA LEU A 225 6.70 4.81 30.94
C LEU A 225 6.52 4.83 32.46
N ASN A 226 6.08 5.97 33.02
CA ASN A 226 5.74 6.10 34.43
C ASN A 226 4.52 5.24 34.79
N TYR A 227 3.49 5.25 33.93
CA TYR A 227 2.32 4.40 34.12
C TYR A 227 2.68 2.91 34.11
N ALA A 228 3.54 2.48 33.19
CA ALA A 228 4.07 1.10 33.14
C ALA A 228 4.92 0.73 34.36
N GLY A 229 5.47 1.70 35.09
CA GLY A 229 6.39 1.46 36.21
C GLY A 229 7.77 0.98 35.74
N ILE A 230 8.28 1.55 34.64
CA ILE A 230 9.64 1.30 34.17
C ILE A 230 10.63 2.07 35.06
N GLU A 231 11.77 1.44 35.37
CA GLU A 231 12.82 2.03 36.20
C GLU A 231 13.36 3.34 35.60
N ILE A 232 13.60 4.35 36.46
CA ILE A 232 14.02 5.70 36.05
C ILE A 232 15.28 5.68 35.16
N GLU A 233 16.24 4.79 35.45
CA GLU A 233 17.45 4.65 34.64
C GLU A 233 17.15 4.16 33.22
N ARG A 234 16.26 3.17 33.07
CA ARG A 234 15.80 2.68 31.76
C ARG A 234 14.97 3.72 31.03
N VAL A 235 14.19 4.53 31.74
CA VAL A 235 13.47 5.67 31.14
C VAL A 235 14.45 6.66 30.53
N LYS A 236 15.53 7.01 31.24
CA LYS A 236 16.59 7.90 30.71
C LYS A 236 17.28 7.29 29.49
N GLU A 237 17.63 6.01 29.54
CA GLU A 237 18.21 5.30 28.41
C GLU A 237 17.26 5.33 27.21
N TYR A 238 15.99 5.01 27.42
CA TYR A 238 14.96 5.01 26.38
C TYR A 238 14.78 6.40 25.76
N SER A 239 14.68 7.46 26.56
CA SER A 239 14.61 8.84 26.06
C SER A 239 15.83 9.19 25.21
N SER A 240 17.03 8.75 25.60
CA SER A 240 18.25 8.95 24.81
C SER A 240 18.20 8.21 23.46
N LEU A 241 17.65 6.99 23.43
CA LEU A 241 17.46 6.21 22.20
C LEU A 241 16.40 6.83 21.29
N VAL A 242 15.32 7.38 21.85
CA VAL A 242 14.30 8.10 21.09
C VAL A 242 14.87 9.37 20.47
N LEU A 243 15.69 10.14 21.19
CA LEU A 243 16.36 11.31 20.62
C LEU A 243 17.31 10.92 19.48
N LYS A 244 18.09 9.84 19.64
CA LYS A 244 18.94 9.30 18.57
C LYS A 244 18.11 8.86 17.37
N MET A 245 17.00 8.16 17.59
CA MET A 245 16.06 7.76 16.54
C MET A 245 15.49 8.98 15.79
N LYS A 246 15.09 10.04 16.50
CA LYS A 246 14.57 11.29 15.91
C LYS A 246 15.62 12.04 15.08
N SER A 247 16.92 11.84 15.38
CA SER A 247 18.01 12.44 14.60
C SER A 247 18.31 11.71 13.29
N LEU A 248 17.78 10.51 13.09
CA LEU A 248 17.92 9.76 11.83
C LEU A 248 17.01 10.35 10.75
N LYS A 249 17.47 10.38 9.49
CA LYS A 249 16.64 10.79 8.34
C LYS A 249 15.38 9.95 8.21
N ASN A 250 15.53 8.63 8.34
CA ASN A 250 14.43 7.68 8.40
C ASN A 250 14.79 6.56 9.40
N PRO A 251 14.06 6.44 10.53
CA PRO A 251 14.33 5.43 11.54
C PRO A 251 14.00 4.00 11.08
N LEU A 252 13.34 3.84 9.93
CA LEU A 252 12.98 2.54 9.34
C LEU A 252 14.03 2.03 8.34
N ASP A 253 15.09 2.79 8.07
CA ASP A 253 16.12 2.39 7.11
C ASP A 253 16.84 1.08 7.52
N PRO A 254 17.34 0.30 6.54
CA PRO A 254 18.05 -0.95 6.77
C PRO A 254 19.50 -0.74 7.25
N ASP A 255 19.83 0.41 7.82
CA ASP A 255 21.15 0.71 8.36
C ASP A 255 21.42 -0.10 9.66
N PRO A 256 22.63 -0.65 9.88
CA PRO A 256 22.96 -1.41 11.09
C PRO A 256 22.75 -0.66 12.41
N ASP A 257 23.04 0.65 12.46
CA ASP A 257 22.86 1.47 13.66
C ASP A 257 21.38 1.74 13.92
N ALA A 258 20.61 2.05 12.85
CA ALA A 258 19.16 2.17 12.93
C ALA A 258 18.51 0.86 13.42
N ARG A 259 18.96 -0.31 12.92
CA ARG A 259 18.50 -1.62 13.42
C ARG A 259 18.81 -1.84 14.90
N LYS A 260 19.98 -1.42 15.38
CA LYS A 260 20.36 -1.54 16.80
C LYS A 260 19.46 -0.68 17.68
N ILE A 261 19.20 0.56 17.27
CA ILE A 261 18.28 1.47 17.97
C ILE A 261 16.87 0.88 18.01
N ARG A 262 16.32 0.43 16.86
CA ARG A 262 14.99 -0.18 16.80
C ARG A 262 14.85 -1.40 17.72
N ARG A 263 15.84 -2.30 17.76
CA ARG A 263 15.82 -3.48 18.64
C ARG A 263 15.74 -3.11 20.12
N ASN A 264 16.55 -2.14 20.56
CA ASN A 264 16.56 -1.71 21.94
C ASN A 264 15.25 -0.99 22.33
N LEU A 265 14.73 -0.12 21.45
CA LEU A 265 13.43 0.53 21.65
C LEU A 265 12.29 -0.49 21.72
N THR A 266 12.28 -1.47 20.81
CA THR A 266 11.27 -2.54 20.74
C THR A 266 11.21 -3.34 22.04
N LYS A 267 12.35 -3.67 22.63
CA LYS A 267 12.42 -4.42 23.90
C LYS A 267 11.72 -3.66 25.03
N THR A 268 12.07 -2.39 25.22
CA THR A 268 11.46 -1.58 26.29
C THR A 268 10.00 -1.26 25.99
N TYR A 269 9.64 -1.04 24.72
CA TYR A 269 8.26 -0.81 24.30
C TYR A 269 7.36 -1.97 24.70
N TRP A 270 7.72 -3.22 24.39
CA TRP A 270 6.89 -4.38 24.71
C TRP A 270 6.83 -4.65 26.22
N GLU A 271 7.91 -4.39 26.97
CA GLU A 271 7.86 -4.42 28.44
C GLU A 271 6.87 -3.39 28.99
N ALA A 272 6.89 -2.16 28.45
CA ALA A 272 5.95 -1.11 28.83
C ALA A 272 4.50 -1.45 28.41
N TYR A 273 4.32 -2.07 27.25
CA TYR A 273 3.01 -2.51 26.75
C TYR A 273 2.39 -3.56 27.68
N GLU A 274 3.12 -4.64 27.99
CA GLU A 274 2.64 -5.73 28.86
C GLU A 274 2.23 -5.20 30.23
N LYS A 275 3.09 -4.41 30.88
CA LYS A 275 2.81 -3.82 32.20
C LYS A 275 1.64 -2.82 32.16
N SER A 276 1.56 -1.99 31.12
CA SER A 276 0.46 -1.04 30.95
C SER A 276 -0.86 -1.74 30.70
N PHE A 277 -0.85 -2.83 29.92
CA PHE A 277 -2.05 -3.60 29.62
C PHE A 277 -2.61 -4.31 30.86
N LEU A 278 -1.75 -4.87 31.72
CA LEU A 278 -2.17 -5.43 33.00
C LEU A 278 -2.84 -4.38 33.90
N LYS A 279 -2.25 -3.20 34.04
CA LYS A 279 -2.84 -2.09 34.81
C LYS A 279 -4.13 -1.56 34.16
N TYR A 280 -4.20 -1.56 32.82
CA TYR A 280 -5.41 -1.21 32.07
C TYR A 280 -6.58 -2.16 32.40
N LEU A 281 -6.32 -3.47 32.48
CA LEU A 281 -7.33 -4.44 32.90
C LEU A 281 -7.75 -4.27 34.36
N GLN A 282 -6.79 -4.03 35.26
CA GLN A 282 -7.04 -3.82 36.70
C GLN A 282 -7.81 -2.52 37.00
N SER A 283 -7.66 -1.50 36.15
CA SER A 283 -8.33 -0.20 36.28
C SER A 283 -9.69 -0.12 35.58
N ASN A 284 -10.30 -1.26 35.24
CA ASN A 284 -11.55 -1.33 34.47
C ASN A 284 -11.50 -0.48 33.19
N LYS A 285 -10.36 -0.54 32.47
CA LYS A 285 -10.13 0.17 31.21
C LYS A 285 -10.14 1.71 31.31
N LYS A 286 -10.02 2.28 32.52
CA LYS A 286 -9.95 3.72 32.74
C LYS A 286 -8.51 4.15 32.86
N VAL A 287 -7.90 4.54 31.75
CA VAL A 287 -6.50 4.97 31.70
C VAL A 287 -6.37 6.31 30.96
N PRO A 288 -5.28 7.06 31.17
CA PRO A 288 -5.07 8.30 30.42
C PRO A 288 -4.97 8.02 28.91
N ARG A 289 -5.42 8.96 28.09
CA ARG A 289 -5.49 8.81 26.64
C ARG A 289 -4.20 8.32 25.96
N PRO A 290 -2.99 8.78 26.34
CA PRO A 290 -1.74 8.26 25.75
C PRO A 290 -1.58 6.74 25.90
N ILE A 291 -2.05 6.16 26.99
CA ILE A 291 -1.98 4.71 27.24
C ILE A 291 -2.96 3.99 26.31
N GLU A 292 -4.18 4.48 26.16
CA GLU A 292 -5.17 3.89 25.24
C GLU A 292 -4.66 3.91 23.79
N MET A 293 -4.11 5.05 23.36
CA MET A 293 -3.52 5.20 22.03
C MET A 293 -2.32 4.26 21.83
N MET A 294 -1.47 4.09 22.86
CA MET A 294 -0.37 3.13 22.78
C MET A 294 -0.88 1.71 22.59
N LEU A 295 -1.86 1.30 23.39
CA LEU A 295 -2.37 -0.07 23.39
C LEU A 295 -3.08 -0.42 22.08
N LYS A 296 -3.80 0.54 21.48
CA LYS A 296 -4.60 0.34 20.25
C LYS A 296 -3.83 0.57 18.95
N PHE A 297 -2.93 1.55 18.91
CA PHE A 297 -2.31 2.02 17.65
C PHE A 297 -0.79 2.00 17.63
N GLY A 298 -0.13 1.62 18.73
CA GLY A 298 1.34 1.72 18.81
C GLY A 298 1.85 3.14 19.05
N TYR A 299 0.99 4.08 19.45
CA TYR A 299 1.38 5.44 19.81
C TYR A 299 2.36 5.46 20.99
N PHE A 300 3.26 6.44 21.04
CA PHE A 300 4.20 6.56 22.17
C PHE A 300 4.59 7.99 22.52
N ASP A 301 4.75 8.87 21.54
CA ASP A 301 5.26 10.23 21.73
C ASP A 301 4.61 11.14 20.67
N GLU A 302 4.14 12.30 21.10
CA GLU A 302 3.45 13.28 20.27
C GLU A 302 4.33 13.83 19.14
N THR A 303 5.65 13.88 19.32
CA THR A 303 6.57 14.44 18.31
C THR A 303 6.97 13.44 17.23
N LEU A 304 6.55 12.17 17.33
CA LEU A 304 6.81 11.14 16.32
C LEU A 304 5.77 11.12 15.19
N LEU A 305 4.68 11.87 15.35
CA LEU A 305 3.55 11.97 14.43
C LEU A 305 3.28 13.44 14.11
N GLU A 306 2.55 13.66 13.02
CA GLU A 306 2.07 14.99 12.62
C GLU A 306 0.78 15.35 13.36
N ASP A 307 0.49 16.65 13.51
CA ASP A 307 -0.66 17.12 14.29
C ASP A 307 -1.99 16.53 13.79
N GLU A 308 -2.16 16.41 12.46
CA GLU A 308 -3.35 15.80 11.85
C GLU A 308 -3.49 14.31 12.20
N GLN A 309 -2.36 13.59 12.21
CA GLN A 309 -2.31 12.16 12.55
C GLN A 309 -2.65 11.95 14.03
N LEU A 310 -2.18 12.82 14.92
CA LEU A 310 -2.50 12.77 16.35
C LEU A 310 -4.00 12.96 16.60
N ILE A 311 -4.59 13.99 15.98
CA ILE A 311 -6.02 14.29 16.10
C ILE A 311 -6.85 13.12 15.58
N PHE A 312 -6.47 12.57 14.43
CA PHE A 312 -7.16 11.41 13.86
C PHE A 312 -7.12 10.21 14.81
N LEU A 313 -5.92 9.80 15.26
CA LEU A 313 -5.79 8.64 16.15
C LEU A 313 -6.57 8.85 17.45
N HIS A 314 -6.49 10.04 18.06
CA HIS A 314 -7.23 10.39 19.27
C HIS A 314 -8.74 10.16 19.11
N GLN A 315 -9.32 10.62 18.00
CA GLN A 315 -10.74 10.44 17.69
C GLN A 315 -11.11 8.97 17.41
N GLN A 316 -10.20 8.19 16.83
CA GLN A 316 -10.45 6.78 16.49
C GLN A 316 -10.32 5.85 17.70
N VAL A 317 -9.67 6.27 18.80
CA VAL A 317 -9.58 5.46 20.02
C VAL A 317 -10.97 5.04 20.49
N GLU A 318 -11.92 5.97 20.50
CA GLU A 318 -13.27 5.77 21.04
C GLU A 318 -14.20 4.99 20.11
N LYS A 319 -13.87 4.91 18.82
CA LYS A 319 -14.69 4.17 17.87
C LYS A 319 -14.54 2.68 18.12
N LYS A 320 -15.66 2.04 18.43
CA LYS A 320 -15.79 0.60 18.51
C LYS A 320 -16.37 0.08 17.22
N ASP A 321 -15.77 -0.97 16.72
CA ASP A 321 -16.35 -1.72 15.62
C ASP A 321 -17.53 -2.55 16.12
N THR A 322 -18.71 -2.27 15.58
CA THR A 322 -19.97 -2.92 15.94
C THR A 322 -20.38 -3.99 14.95
N TYR A 323 -19.68 -4.14 13.83
CA TYR A 323 -20.03 -5.16 12.85
C TYR A 323 -19.70 -6.55 13.39
N ARG A 324 -20.65 -7.47 13.28
CA ARG A 324 -20.53 -8.85 13.74
C ARG A 324 -21.08 -9.77 12.67
N ASP A 325 -20.42 -10.90 12.50
CA ASP A 325 -20.85 -11.99 11.63
C ASP A 325 -21.01 -13.26 12.47
N ASN A 326 -21.90 -14.15 12.03
CA ASN A 326 -22.21 -15.37 12.77
C ASN A 326 -21.16 -16.47 12.59
N LEU A 327 -20.36 -16.41 11.51
CA LEU A 327 -19.37 -17.42 11.17
C LEU A 327 -17.95 -16.98 11.54
N VAL A 328 -17.64 -15.69 11.35
CA VAL A 328 -16.30 -15.15 11.56
C VAL A 328 -16.30 -14.19 12.75
N MET A 329 -15.45 -14.48 13.75
CA MET A 329 -15.20 -13.60 14.88
C MET A 329 -13.99 -12.72 14.61
N THR A 330 -14.17 -11.41 14.72
CA THR A 330 -13.10 -10.40 14.64
C THR A 330 -12.92 -9.76 16.01
N PHE A 331 -11.67 -9.49 16.37
CA PHE A 331 -11.31 -8.84 17.62
C PHE A 331 -10.24 -7.78 17.37
N ASP A 332 -10.38 -6.64 18.05
CA ASP A 332 -9.24 -5.73 18.23
C ASP A 332 -8.17 -6.45 19.05
N GLY A 333 -6.90 -6.13 18.82
CA GLY A 333 -5.79 -6.76 19.53
C GLY A 333 -5.91 -6.69 21.05
N THR A 334 -6.37 -5.55 21.58
CA THR A 334 -6.63 -5.38 23.02
C THR A 334 -7.79 -6.23 23.53
N ASP A 335 -8.84 -6.40 22.73
CA ASP A 335 -9.99 -7.23 23.10
C ASP A 335 -9.61 -8.71 23.09
N TRP A 336 -8.79 -9.14 22.12
CA TRP A 336 -8.24 -10.49 22.07
C TRP A 336 -7.38 -10.80 23.30
N LEU A 337 -6.44 -9.92 23.63
CA LEU A 337 -5.56 -10.11 24.80
C LEU A 337 -6.35 -10.15 26.12
N GLU A 338 -7.43 -9.37 26.24
CA GLU A 338 -8.32 -9.46 27.40
C GLU A 338 -9.01 -10.82 27.49
N LYS A 339 -9.51 -11.36 26.38
CA LYS A 339 -10.16 -12.68 26.34
C LYS A 339 -9.23 -13.80 26.79
N ILE A 340 -7.97 -13.74 26.38
CA ILE A 340 -6.94 -14.68 26.83
C ILE A 340 -6.64 -14.50 28.32
N TYR A 341 -6.50 -13.26 28.79
CA TYR A 341 -6.30 -12.98 30.22
C TYR A 341 -7.45 -13.52 31.08
N ARG A 342 -8.70 -13.38 30.61
CA ARG A 342 -9.91 -13.90 31.28
C ARG A 342 -10.10 -15.40 31.12
N LYS A 343 -9.24 -16.07 30.35
CA LYS A 343 -9.34 -17.50 29.99
C LYS A 343 -10.64 -17.87 29.27
N GLU A 344 -11.23 -16.93 28.52
CA GLU A 344 -12.38 -17.21 27.66
C GLU A 344 -11.97 -18.01 26.42
N PHE A 345 -10.73 -17.82 25.97
CA PHE A 345 -10.12 -18.52 24.85
C PHE A 345 -8.78 -19.12 25.27
N THR A 346 -8.37 -20.19 24.59
CA THR A 346 -7.03 -20.77 24.71
C THR A 346 -6.02 -19.89 24.01
N THR A 347 -4.77 -19.91 24.49
CA THR A 347 -3.67 -19.20 23.84
C THR A 347 -3.44 -19.74 22.42
N SER A 348 -2.93 -18.88 21.55
CA SER A 348 -2.48 -19.25 20.22
C SER A 348 -1.28 -20.19 20.26
N LEU A 349 -1.04 -20.93 19.18
CA LEU A 349 0.18 -21.72 19.02
C LEU A 349 1.36 -20.77 18.71
N ASP A 350 2.56 -21.13 19.16
CA ASP A 350 3.77 -20.40 18.80
C ASP A 350 4.27 -20.75 17.38
N GLU A 351 5.37 -20.11 16.94
CA GLU A 351 5.99 -20.35 15.63
C GLU A 351 6.42 -21.81 15.40
N LEU A 352 6.57 -22.61 16.45
CA LEU A 352 6.94 -24.02 16.42
C LEU A 352 5.73 -24.95 16.62
N GLY A 353 4.52 -24.40 16.69
CA GLY A 353 3.29 -25.15 16.92
C GLY A 353 3.08 -25.62 18.36
N GLN A 354 3.80 -25.05 19.33
CA GLN A 354 3.70 -25.41 20.75
C GLN A 354 2.54 -24.66 21.43
N THR A 355 1.93 -25.31 22.41
CA THR A 355 0.89 -24.70 23.26
C THR A 355 1.49 -24.03 24.50
N PHE A 356 0.67 -23.24 25.22
CA PHE A 356 1.04 -22.74 26.55
C PHE A 356 1.45 -23.87 27.50
N PHE A 357 0.72 -24.98 27.49
CA PHE A 357 1.03 -26.16 28.30
C PHE A 357 2.40 -26.75 27.98
N ASP A 358 2.74 -26.87 26.69
CA ASP A 358 4.04 -27.41 26.26
C ASP A 358 5.19 -26.54 26.77
N LYS A 359 5.04 -25.22 26.70
CA LYS A 359 6.03 -24.28 27.23
C LYS A 359 6.16 -24.39 28.75
N VAL A 360 5.03 -24.41 29.47
CA VAL A 360 5.05 -24.56 30.94
C VAL A 360 5.72 -25.87 31.35
N LYS A 361 5.44 -26.97 30.64
CA LYS A 361 6.09 -28.27 30.87
C LYS A 361 7.59 -28.23 30.56
N ALA A 362 8.00 -27.54 29.49
CA ALA A 362 9.40 -27.38 29.11
C ALA A 362 10.19 -26.55 30.12
N ASP A 363 9.57 -25.51 30.69
CA ASP A 363 10.16 -24.65 31.73
C ASP A 363 10.17 -25.34 33.11
N ASN A 364 9.23 -26.26 33.36
CA ASN A 364 9.07 -26.99 34.61
C ASN A 364 9.36 -28.50 34.46
N ARG A 365 10.51 -28.87 33.89
CA ARG A 365 10.87 -30.28 33.60
C ARG A 365 10.81 -31.23 34.79
N ASN A 366 10.92 -30.71 36.01
CA ASN A 366 10.89 -31.50 37.24
C ASN A 366 9.47 -31.70 37.79
N SER A 367 8.47 -31.02 37.23
CA SER A 367 7.07 -31.11 37.66
C SER A 367 6.34 -32.23 36.91
N GLN A 368 5.45 -32.95 37.60
CA GLN A 368 4.69 -34.08 37.01
C GLN A 368 3.39 -33.66 36.33
N TYR A 369 3.41 -32.56 35.54
CA TYR A 369 2.23 -32.14 34.79
C TYR A 369 2.01 -33.06 33.57
N LYS A 370 0.91 -33.83 33.55
CA LYS A 370 0.60 -34.75 32.45
C LYS A 370 -0.41 -34.16 31.47
N LYS A 371 -1.32 -33.31 31.96
CA LYS A 371 -2.37 -32.62 31.20
C LYS A 371 -2.45 -31.15 31.62
N GLU A 372 -3.04 -30.30 30.78
CA GLU A 372 -3.24 -28.88 31.09
C GLU A 372 -4.07 -28.65 32.37
N SER A 373 -5.02 -29.55 32.66
CA SER A 373 -5.80 -29.55 33.91
C SER A 373 -4.97 -29.73 35.17
N ASP A 374 -3.75 -30.25 35.05
CA ASP A 374 -2.87 -30.52 36.19
C ASP A 374 -2.07 -29.27 36.59
N LEU A 375 -2.15 -28.19 35.80
CA LEU A 375 -1.44 -26.96 36.08
C LEU A 375 -2.02 -26.26 37.31
N PRO A 376 -1.19 -25.93 38.32
CA PRO A 376 -1.63 -25.16 39.47
C PRO A 376 -2.18 -23.77 39.08
N PRO A 377 -3.17 -23.21 39.79
CA PRO A 377 -3.74 -21.89 39.49
C PRO A 377 -2.74 -20.73 39.54
N ASP A 378 -1.64 -20.87 40.26
CA ASP A 378 -0.53 -19.91 40.31
C ASP A 378 0.36 -19.97 39.06
N VAL A 379 0.43 -21.12 38.39
CA VAL A 379 1.18 -21.31 37.14
C VAL A 379 0.32 -20.97 35.94
N ASP A 380 -0.90 -21.52 35.89
CA ASP A 380 -1.90 -21.15 34.91
C ASP A 380 -2.78 -20.02 35.48
N ASN A 381 -2.31 -18.78 35.36
CA ASN A 381 -3.07 -17.59 35.68
C ASN A 381 -3.20 -16.65 34.46
N GLY A 382 -4.09 -15.66 34.55
CA GLY A 382 -4.36 -14.73 33.46
C GLY A 382 -3.13 -13.94 33.00
N GLU A 383 -2.26 -13.53 33.94
CA GLU A 383 -1.01 -12.81 33.62
C GLU A 383 -0.03 -13.71 32.86
N ALA A 384 0.12 -14.97 33.29
CA ALA A 384 0.98 -15.95 32.63
C ALA A 384 0.51 -16.26 31.21
N ARG A 385 -0.79 -16.47 31.01
CA ARG A 385 -1.38 -16.68 29.67
C ARG A 385 -1.26 -15.46 28.77
N LEU A 386 -1.54 -14.26 29.31
CA LEU A 386 -1.38 -13.00 28.58
C LEU A 386 0.07 -12.83 28.10
N LYS A 387 1.04 -13.01 29.01
CA LYS A 387 2.46 -12.90 28.69
C LYS A 387 2.87 -13.91 27.62
N TYR A 388 2.36 -15.13 27.70
CA TYR A 388 2.58 -16.13 26.66
C TYR A 388 2.01 -15.68 25.30
N GLU A 389 0.77 -15.20 25.26
CA GLU A 389 0.10 -14.78 24.03
C GLU A 389 0.82 -13.59 23.36
N ILE A 390 1.21 -12.60 24.16
CA ILE A 390 1.97 -11.44 23.67
C ILE A 390 3.25 -11.91 22.97
N ASN A 391 4.02 -12.80 23.61
CA ASN A 391 5.32 -13.24 23.09
C ASN A 391 5.19 -14.22 21.91
N SER A 392 4.16 -15.06 21.90
CA SER A 392 4.05 -16.18 20.95
C SER A 392 3.28 -15.80 19.68
N MET A 393 2.34 -14.86 19.78
CA MET A 393 1.46 -14.48 18.67
C MET A 393 1.47 -12.98 18.40
N TYR A 394 1.32 -12.15 19.43
CA TYR A 394 1.05 -10.73 19.22
C TYR A 394 2.25 -9.97 18.63
N ILE A 395 3.43 -10.11 19.25
CA ILE A 395 4.66 -9.43 18.81
C ILE A 395 5.06 -9.85 17.39
N SER A 396 5.01 -11.16 17.10
CA SER A 396 5.37 -11.69 15.78
C SER A 396 4.41 -11.20 14.70
N ASN A 397 3.10 -11.21 14.96
CA ASN A 397 2.11 -10.70 14.00
C ASN A 397 2.21 -9.20 13.77
N VAL A 398 2.42 -8.39 14.81
CA VAL A 398 2.68 -6.95 14.64
C VAL A 398 3.94 -6.73 13.79
N ARG A 399 4.97 -7.56 13.97
CA ARG A 399 6.16 -7.51 13.11
C ARG A 399 5.86 -7.84 11.65
N LEU A 400 4.99 -8.81 11.38
CA LEU A 400 4.61 -9.19 10.02
C LEU A 400 3.71 -8.16 9.33
N THR A 401 2.84 -7.47 10.08
CA THR A 401 1.86 -6.51 9.54
C THR A 401 2.39 -5.08 9.40
N THR A 402 3.58 -4.77 9.93
CA THR A 402 4.23 -3.45 9.81
C THR A 402 4.88 -3.16 8.44
N GLY A 403 4.45 -3.84 7.38
CA GLY A 403 4.87 -3.63 5.99
C GLY A 403 6.23 -4.22 5.60
N SER A 404 7.23 -4.22 6.50
CA SER A 404 8.53 -4.87 6.27
C SER A 404 9.14 -5.41 7.58
N PRO A 405 9.28 -6.75 7.71
CA PRO A 405 9.87 -7.37 8.92
C PRO A 405 11.32 -6.97 9.22
N ALA A 406 12.04 -6.42 8.22
CA ALA A 406 13.43 -5.97 8.35
C ALA A 406 13.55 -4.55 8.93
N SER A 407 12.50 -3.74 8.79
CA SER A 407 12.42 -2.36 9.29
C SER A 407 11.47 -2.20 10.48
N HIS A 408 10.97 -3.32 11.01
CA HIS A 408 9.99 -3.33 12.10
C HIS A 408 10.37 -2.42 13.29
N LEU A 409 9.41 -1.60 13.68
CA LEU A 409 9.38 -0.80 14.90
C LEU A 409 7.91 -0.83 15.39
N PRO A 410 7.63 -1.23 16.65
CA PRO A 410 6.24 -1.27 17.15
C PRO A 410 5.70 0.12 17.51
N ILE A 411 6.57 1.13 17.56
CA ILE A 411 6.21 2.53 17.81
C ILE A 411 5.77 3.14 16.49
N LEU A 412 4.52 3.59 16.42
CA LEU A 412 3.98 4.28 15.26
C LEU A 412 4.67 5.64 15.10
N THR A 413 5.12 5.92 13.89
CA THR A 413 5.77 7.17 13.50
C THR A 413 5.26 7.61 12.15
N LYS A 414 5.44 8.88 11.80
CA LYS A 414 5.08 9.41 10.47
C LYS A 414 5.67 8.61 9.30
N TYR A 415 6.79 7.92 9.50
CA TYR A 415 7.44 7.09 8.48
C TYR A 415 6.71 5.78 8.16
N HIS A 416 5.82 5.33 9.04
CA HIS A 416 4.95 4.17 8.76
C HIS A 416 3.73 4.54 7.90
N ILE A 417 3.37 5.82 7.87
CA ILE A 417 2.13 6.31 7.28
C ILE A 417 2.43 6.77 5.85
N ILE A 418 2.23 5.87 4.89
CA ILE A 418 2.44 6.14 3.46
C ILE A 418 1.16 6.66 2.80
N TYR A 419 0.00 6.24 3.31
CA TYR A 419 -1.32 6.64 2.85
C TYR A 419 -2.05 7.42 3.95
N PRO A 420 -3.02 8.29 3.59
CA PRO A 420 -3.89 8.94 4.58
C PRO A 420 -4.50 7.94 5.55
N LEU A 421 -4.48 8.23 6.85
CA LEU A 421 -4.89 7.28 7.90
C LEU A 421 -6.34 6.82 7.73
N GLU A 422 -7.21 7.64 7.14
CA GLU A 422 -8.59 7.32 6.79
C GLU A 422 -8.69 6.08 5.89
N LYS A 423 -7.73 5.90 4.98
CA LYS A 423 -7.67 4.78 4.04
C LYS A 423 -6.94 3.56 4.62
N CYS A 424 -6.24 3.75 5.74
CA CYS A 424 -5.47 2.70 6.41
C CYS A 424 -6.30 1.95 7.48
N ILE A 425 -7.47 2.48 7.86
CA ILE A 425 -8.35 1.80 8.81
C ILE A 425 -8.88 0.51 8.18
N VAL A 426 -8.69 -0.58 8.90
CA VAL A 426 -9.30 -1.88 8.60
C VAL A 426 -10.41 -2.10 9.60
N ASP A 427 -11.64 -2.24 9.11
CA ASP A 427 -12.78 -2.64 9.93
C ASP A 427 -13.10 -4.14 9.78
N SER A 428 -13.90 -4.65 10.70
CA SER A 428 -14.32 -6.05 10.76
C SER A 428 -15.10 -6.44 9.52
N LYS A 429 -15.88 -5.51 8.95
CA LYS A 429 -16.66 -5.78 7.75
C LYS A 429 -15.74 -6.07 6.57
N MET A 430 -14.71 -5.24 6.35
CA MET A 430 -13.70 -5.43 5.33
C MET A 430 -12.98 -6.78 5.49
N LEU A 431 -12.58 -7.12 6.73
CA LEU A 431 -11.93 -8.42 7.00
C LEU A 431 -12.86 -9.60 6.70
N ILE A 432 -14.11 -9.54 7.16
CA ILE A 432 -15.10 -10.60 6.98
C ILE A 432 -15.46 -10.78 5.51
N ASP A 433 -15.71 -9.67 4.79
CA ASP A 433 -16.03 -9.70 3.36
C ASP A 433 -14.84 -10.28 2.56
N THR A 434 -13.60 -9.94 2.94
CA THR A 434 -12.39 -10.52 2.34
C THR A 434 -12.25 -12.03 2.62
N LEU A 435 -12.46 -12.45 3.88
CA LEU A 435 -12.41 -13.87 4.26
C LEU A 435 -13.48 -14.68 3.52
N LYS A 436 -14.71 -14.16 3.40
CA LYS A 436 -15.78 -14.79 2.63
C LYS A 436 -15.45 -14.89 1.15
N ALA A 437 -14.81 -13.88 0.57
CA ALA A 437 -14.36 -13.94 -0.82
C ALA A 437 -13.31 -15.04 -1.03
N ILE A 438 -12.37 -15.23 -0.08
CA ILE A 438 -11.41 -16.34 -0.11
C ILE A 438 -12.13 -17.68 0.01
N MET A 439 -13.04 -17.82 0.98
CA MET A 439 -13.82 -19.05 1.21
C MET A 439 -14.76 -19.40 0.05
N ALA A 440 -15.20 -18.40 -0.73
CA ALA A 440 -16.00 -18.64 -1.93
C ALA A 440 -15.18 -19.27 -3.06
N ILE A 441 -13.86 -19.05 -3.07
CA ILE A 441 -12.92 -19.69 -4.00
C ILE A 441 -12.53 -21.07 -3.46
N ASP A 442 -12.15 -21.15 -2.19
CA ASP A 442 -11.78 -22.38 -1.49
C ASP A 442 -12.36 -22.40 -0.07
N TYR A 443 -13.45 -23.14 0.11
CA TYR A 443 -14.13 -23.25 1.41
C TYR A 443 -13.29 -23.99 2.46
N THR A 444 -12.26 -24.72 2.05
CA THR A 444 -11.35 -25.48 2.93
C THR A 444 -10.13 -24.69 3.37
N ALA A 445 -9.88 -23.49 2.82
CA ALA A 445 -8.67 -22.70 3.05
C ALA A 445 -8.33 -22.45 4.53
N PHE A 446 -9.33 -22.41 5.41
CA PHE A 446 -9.16 -22.19 6.85
C PHE A 446 -9.49 -23.41 7.71
N TYR A 447 -9.76 -24.56 7.10
CA TYR A 447 -10.02 -25.79 7.84
C TYR A 447 -8.69 -26.38 8.34
N ARG A 448 -8.67 -26.79 9.60
CA ARG A 448 -7.55 -27.55 10.14
C ARG A 448 -7.82 -29.03 9.89
N GLU A 449 -6.83 -29.74 9.36
CA GLU A 449 -6.90 -31.20 9.27
C GLU A 449 -6.98 -31.77 10.70
N VAL A 450 -8.03 -32.55 10.96
CA VAL A 450 -8.20 -33.28 12.22
C VAL A 450 -8.08 -34.75 11.90
N ILE A 451 -7.10 -35.41 12.52
CA ILE A 451 -6.99 -36.87 12.45
C ILE A 451 -8.05 -37.44 13.40
N TYR A 452 -9.16 -37.89 12.82
CA TYR A 452 -10.16 -38.66 13.56
C TYR A 452 -9.60 -40.07 13.76
N ASN A 453 -9.37 -40.44 15.01
CA ASN A 453 -8.89 -41.77 15.38
C ASN A 453 -10.02 -42.46 16.15
N GLU A 454 -10.68 -43.42 15.50
CA GLU A 454 -11.75 -44.21 16.09
C GLU A 454 -11.15 -45.52 16.60
N PRO A 455 -10.99 -45.69 17.93
CA PRO A 455 -10.29 -46.86 18.47
C PRO A 455 -11.08 -48.17 18.33
N ASP A 456 -12.38 -48.08 18.02
CA ASP A 456 -13.34 -49.17 18.07
C ASP A 456 -13.93 -49.55 16.69
N LEU A 457 -13.27 -49.17 15.58
CA LEU A 457 -13.67 -49.53 14.21
C LEU A 457 -12.60 -50.34 13.48
#